data_AF-A0A8T4Y334-F1
#
_entry.id   AF-A0A8T4Y334-F1
#
_cell.length_a   1.000
_cell.length_b   1.000
_cell.length_c   1.000
_cell.angle_alpha   90.00
_cell.angle_beta   90.00
_cell.angle_gamma   90.00
#
_symmetry.space_group_name_H-M   'P 1'
#
loop_
_entity.id
_entity.type
_entity.pdbx_description
1 polymer ?
#
loop_
_entity_poly.entity_id
_entity_poly.type
_entity_poly.pdbx_seq_one_letter_code
_entity_poly.pdbx_strand_id
1 'polypeptide(L)'
;MMRRKTPYVRRAFLKFDNQTFKIQDGVLRIPEKPRQFISIPLKIGKYQRDFLSDLTLKLGSVTVTANTVTVVFSKAAEVIEPMGYIRIDTNERSLDCVTSNRELFKYNLSELSRLHHVYFEKRRKIQRKFWGDRRKLQKLQAKYSAREKHRTEQLMHQVSKKSLKKPNKGASE
;
A
#
# COMPACT_ATOMS: atom_id res chain seq x y z
N MET A 1 -34.19 -29.14 7.42
CA MET A 1 -33.68 -28.75 6.08
C MET A 1 -32.99 -27.37 6.21
N MET A 2 -31.66 -27.29 6.15
CA MET A 2 -30.94 -26.01 6.24
C MET A 2 -31.30 -25.14 5.01
N ARG A 3 -31.91 -23.97 5.23
CA ARG A 3 -32.10 -22.96 4.17
C ARG A 3 -30.73 -22.50 3.69
N ARG A 4 -30.35 -22.88 2.46
CA ARG A 4 -29.16 -22.33 1.80
C ARG A 4 -29.35 -20.82 1.66
N LYS A 5 -28.44 -20.03 2.23
CA LYS A 5 -28.43 -18.57 2.05
C LYS A 5 -28.30 -18.27 0.57
N THR A 6 -29.15 -17.37 0.07
CA THR A 6 -29.05 -16.86 -1.30
C THR A 6 -27.67 -16.22 -1.48
N PRO A 7 -26.92 -16.58 -2.54
CA PRO A 7 -25.64 -15.95 -2.81
C PRO A 7 -25.88 -14.45 -3.02
N TYR A 8 -25.07 -13.62 -2.36
CA TYR A 8 -25.11 -12.17 -2.51
C TYR A 8 -23.70 -11.64 -2.75
N VAL A 9 -23.58 -10.66 -3.64
CA VAL A 9 -22.31 -10.01 -3.93
C VAL A 9 -22.16 -8.83 -2.98
N ARG A 10 -21.21 -8.94 -2.03
CA ARG A 10 -20.93 -7.85 -1.08
C ARG A 10 -20.19 -6.68 -1.73
N ARG A 11 -19.38 -6.94 -2.75
CA ARG A 11 -18.60 -5.95 -3.52
C ARG A 11 -18.53 -6.41 -4.97
N ALA A 12 -19.22 -5.70 -5.86
CA ALA A 12 -19.17 -5.99 -7.28
C ALA A 12 -17.86 -5.46 -7.87
N PHE A 13 -17.16 -6.31 -8.61
CA PHE A 13 -15.99 -5.95 -9.39
C PHE A 13 -15.92 -6.82 -10.65
N LEU A 14 -15.30 -6.29 -11.70
CA LEU A 14 -14.91 -7.03 -12.90
C LEU A 14 -13.39 -7.05 -12.96
N LYS A 15 -12.81 -8.23 -13.16
CA LYS A 15 -11.36 -8.40 -13.29
C LYS A 15 -11.05 -8.95 -14.67
N PHE A 16 -10.16 -8.26 -15.37
CA PHE A 16 -9.69 -8.59 -16.71
C PHE A 16 -8.20 -8.90 -16.64
N ASP A 17 -7.79 -9.97 -17.31
CA ASP A 17 -6.39 -10.26 -17.53
C ASP A 17 -5.81 -9.44 -18.69
N ASN A 18 -4.49 -9.35 -18.80
CA ASN A 18 -3.79 -8.47 -19.74
C ASN A 18 -4.19 -8.63 -21.22
N GLN A 19 -4.69 -9.80 -21.63
CA GLN A 19 -5.14 -10.08 -22.99
C GLN A 19 -6.61 -9.69 -23.25
N THR A 20 -7.38 -9.37 -22.21
CA THR A 20 -8.84 -9.20 -22.30
C THR A 20 -9.29 -7.74 -22.29
N PHE A 21 -8.37 -6.78 -22.37
CA PHE A 21 -8.71 -5.36 -22.47
C PHE A 21 -7.63 -4.59 -23.24
N LYS A 22 -7.95 -3.38 -23.67
CA LYS A 22 -6.98 -2.41 -24.19
C LYS A 22 -7.19 -1.06 -23.55
N ILE A 23 -6.11 -0.36 -23.20
CA ILE A 23 -6.16 1.04 -22.76
C ILE A 23 -5.49 1.87 -23.83
N GLN A 24 -6.25 2.74 -24.49
CA GLN A 24 -5.77 3.63 -25.56
C GLN A 24 -6.45 4.99 -25.41
N ASP A 25 -5.69 6.07 -25.54
CA ASP A 25 -6.18 7.46 -25.53
C ASP A 25 -7.07 7.79 -24.32
N GLY A 26 -6.75 7.19 -23.18
CA GLY A 26 -7.52 7.35 -21.95
C GLY A 26 -8.87 6.64 -21.90
N VAL A 27 -9.09 5.66 -22.78
CA VAL A 27 -10.28 4.82 -22.80
C VAL A 27 -9.88 3.37 -22.52
N LEU A 28 -10.57 2.75 -21.55
CA LEU A 28 -10.52 1.31 -21.33
C LEU A 28 -11.53 0.64 -22.25
N ARG A 29 -11.05 -0.18 -23.17
CA ARG A 29 -11.85 -1.00 -24.10
C ARG A 29 -11.88 -2.44 -23.63
N ILE A 30 -13.09 -2.95 -23.43
CA ILE A 30 -13.36 -4.33 -23.03
C ILE A 30 -14.19 -4.99 -24.14
N PRO A 31 -13.76 -6.12 -24.72
CA PRO A 31 -14.56 -6.87 -25.68
C PRO A 31 -15.74 -7.54 -24.98
N GLU A 32 -16.94 -7.33 -25.50
CA GLU A 32 -18.16 -8.03 -25.05
C GLU A 32 -18.53 -9.16 -26.00
N LYS A 33 -18.48 -8.88 -27.31
CA LYS A 33 -18.74 -9.82 -28.41
C LYS A 33 -17.79 -9.51 -29.58
N PRO A 34 -17.68 -10.38 -30.61
CA PRO A 34 -16.92 -10.06 -31.81
C PRO A 34 -17.32 -8.68 -32.36
N ARG A 35 -16.34 -7.78 -32.48
CA ARG A 35 -16.52 -6.39 -32.97
C ARG A 35 -17.41 -5.50 -32.10
N GLN A 36 -17.78 -5.91 -30.89
CA GLN A 36 -18.50 -5.09 -29.92
C GLN A 36 -17.66 -4.87 -28.66
N PHE A 37 -17.43 -3.60 -28.34
CA PHE A 37 -16.57 -3.19 -27.24
C PHE A 37 -17.31 -2.24 -26.30
N ILE A 38 -17.20 -2.52 -25.01
CA ILE A 38 -17.56 -1.58 -23.95
C ILE A 38 -16.39 -0.63 -23.79
N SER A 39 -16.66 0.67 -23.92
CA SER A 39 -15.65 1.73 -23.80
C SER A 39 -15.92 2.54 -22.53
N ILE A 40 -14.96 2.55 -21.61
CA ILE A 40 -15.02 3.29 -20.35
C ILE A 40 -14.01 4.45 -20.42
N PRO A 41 -14.48 5.71 -20.49
CA PRO A 41 -13.56 6.85 -20.45
C PRO A 41 -12.94 6.98 -19.06
N LEU A 42 -11.62 7.07 -19.00
CA LEU A 42 -10.85 7.18 -17.76
C LEU A 42 -10.49 8.64 -17.49
N LYS A 43 -10.59 9.05 -16.23
CA LYS A 43 -10.05 10.35 -15.78
C LYS A 43 -8.55 10.18 -15.51
N ILE A 44 -7.73 10.53 -16.49
CA ILE A 44 -6.26 10.33 -16.43
C ILE A 44 -5.54 11.67 -16.20
N GLY A 45 -4.91 11.81 -15.03
CA GLY A 45 -4.01 12.92 -14.70
C GLY A 45 -2.57 12.66 -15.16
N LYS A 46 -1.68 13.64 -14.93
CA LYS A 46 -0.27 13.57 -15.34
C LYS A 46 0.42 12.30 -14.83
N TYR A 47 0.31 12.03 -13.54
CA TYR A 47 0.89 10.83 -12.92
C TYR A 47 0.45 9.56 -13.63
N GLN A 48 -0.84 9.37 -13.90
CA GLN A 48 -1.32 8.14 -14.54
C GLN A 48 -0.86 8.02 -16.00
N ARG A 49 -0.69 9.14 -16.71
CA ARG A 49 -0.14 9.12 -18.09
C ARG A 49 1.28 8.60 -18.10
N ASP A 50 2.12 9.07 -17.18
CA ASP A 50 3.53 8.68 -17.11
C ASP A 50 3.68 7.14 -17.01
N PHE A 51 2.84 6.47 -16.22
CA PHE A 51 2.83 5.01 -16.11
C PHE A 51 2.26 4.28 -17.34
N LEU A 52 1.27 4.87 -18.03
CA LEU A 52 0.69 4.25 -19.22
C LEU A 52 1.58 4.40 -20.46
N SER A 53 2.42 5.44 -20.50
CA SER A 53 3.41 5.66 -21.56
C SER A 53 4.74 4.93 -21.34
N ASP A 54 5.01 4.45 -20.12
CA ASP A 54 6.27 3.77 -19.79
C ASP A 54 6.32 2.36 -20.39
N LEU A 55 7.09 2.22 -21.47
CA LEU A 55 7.30 0.94 -22.17
C LEU A 55 8.07 -0.10 -21.34
N THR A 56 8.72 0.30 -20.24
CA THR A 56 9.40 -0.64 -19.34
C THR A 56 8.41 -1.39 -18.43
N LEU A 57 7.17 -0.91 -18.35
CA LEU A 57 6.11 -1.51 -17.56
C LEU A 57 5.25 -2.45 -18.40
N LYS A 58 5.14 -3.70 -17.98
CA LYS A 58 4.21 -4.66 -18.57
C LYS A 58 2.84 -4.50 -17.92
N LEU A 59 1.82 -4.29 -18.75
CA LEU A 59 0.43 -4.32 -18.33
C LEU A 59 0.06 -5.70 -17.80
N GLY A 60 -0.41 -5.75 -16.55
CA GLY A 60 -0.96 -6.93 -15.92
C GLY A 60 -2.49 -6.91 -16.01
N SER A 61 -3.15 -7.09 -14.87
CA SER A 61 -4.62 -7.13 -14.83
C SER A 61 -5.26 -5.76 -14.61
N VAL A 62 -6.52 -5.62 -15.03
CA VAL A 62 -7.37 -4.48 -14.71
C VAL A 62 -8.53 -4.92 -13.82
N THR A 63 -8.80 -4.16 -12.76
CA THR A 63 -9.98 -4.35 -11.91
C THR A 63 -10.87 -3.12 -11.98
N VAL A 64 -12.10 -3.32 -12.42
CA VAL A 64 -13.14 -2.28 -12.49
C VAL A 64 -14.10 -2.49 -11.32
N THR A 65 -14.29 -1.46 -10.51
CA THR A 65 -15.36 -1.37 -9.50
C THR A 65 -16.34 -0.28 -9.90
N ALA A 66 -17.43 -0.12 -9.15
CA ALA A 66 -18.41 0.94 -9.40
C ALA A 66 -17.80 2.36 -9.45
N ASN A 67 -16.68 2.59 -8.74
CA ASN A 67 -16.11 3.93 -8.56
C ASN A 67 -14.70 4.08 -9.10
N THR A 68 -13.97 2.99 -9.35
CA THR A 68 -12.54 3.05 -9.70
C THR A 68 -12.15 1.98 -10.71
N VAL A 69 -11.19 2.34 -11.56
CA VAL A 69 -10.46 1.41 -12.43
C VAL A 69 -9.04 1.33 -11.91
N THR A 70 -8.61 0.13 -11.54
CA THR A 70 -7.25 -0.15 -11.05
C THR A 70 -6.50 -0.91 -12.13
N VAL A 71 -5.40 -0.34 -12.62
CA VAL A 71 -4.50 -0.96 -13.60
C VAL A 71 -3.25 -1.42 -12.86
N VAL A 72 -2.90 -2.69 -13.00
CA VAL A 72 -1.70 -3.27 -12.39
C VAL A 72 -0.60 -3.35 -13.43
N PHE A 73 0.60 -2.95 -13.06
CA PHE A 73 1.79 -3.04 -13.88
C PHE A 73 2.82 -3.96 -13.21
N SER A 74 3.60 -4.68 -14.00
CA SER A 74 4.80 -5.36 -13.54
C SER A 74 6.03 -4.75 -14.22
N LYS A 75 7.08 -4.56 -13.43
CA LYS A 75 8.39 -4.15 -13.91
C LYS A 75 9.36 -5.28 -13.64
N ALA A 76 10.13 -5.69 -14.64
CA ALA A 76 11.24 -6.58 -14.39
C ALA A 76 12.27 -5.82 -13.52
N ALA A 77 12.59 -6.36 -12.36
CA ALA A 77 13.69 -5.83 -11.56
C ALA A 77 15.00 -6.29 -12.21
N GLU A 78 15.93 -5.37 -12.42
CA GLU A 78 17.29 -5.72 -12.81
C GLU A 78 17.94 -6.51 -11.67
N VAL A 79 18.58 -7.64 -12.02
CA VAL A 79 19.37 -8.40 -11.06
C VAL A 79 20.68 -7.64 -10.88
N ILE A 80 20.82 -6.99 -9.72
CA ILE A 80 22.03 -6.25 -9.35
C ILE A 80 22.90 -7.17 -8.50
N GLU A 81 24.20 -7.22 -8.79
CA GLU A 81 25.14 -7.94 -7.93
C GLU A 81 25.18 -7.30 -6.54
N PRO A 82 25.11 -8.10 -5.45
CA PRO A 82 25.11 -7.55 -4.11
C PRO A 82 26.46 -6.92 -3.78
N MET A 83 26.49 -5.60 -3.58
CA MET A 83 27.71 -4.87 -3.18
C MET A 83 28.12 -5.12 -1.71
N GLY A 84 27.31 -5.83 -0.93
CA GLY A 84 27.59 -6.13 0.47
C GLY A 84 26.36 -6.59 1.24
N TYR A 85 26.55 -6.86 2.53
CA TYR A 85 25.52 -7.35 3.44
C TYR A 85 25.24 -6.32 4.54
N ILE A 86 23.98 -6.26 4.97
CA ILE A 86 23.54 -5.47 6.11
C ILE A 86 22.85 -6.41 7.08
N ARG A 87 23.37 -6.52 8.30
CA ARG A 87 22.69 -7.18 9.41
C ARG A 87 21.79 -6.15 10.09
N ILE A 88 20.51 -6.48 10.22
CA ILE A 88 19.51 -5.61 10.86
C ILE A 88 19.05 -6.28 12.14
N ASP A 89 19.15 -5.58 13.26
CA ASP A 89 18.57 -5.94 14.55
C ASP A 89 17.46 -4.95 14.90
N THR A 90 16.30 -5.46 15.29
CA THR A 90 15.12 -4.64 15.60
C THR A 90 14.76 -4.75 17.06
N ASN A 91 14.80 -3.62 17.77
CA ASN A 91 14.34 -3.46 19.14
C ASN A 91 13.11 -2.54 19.18
N GLU A 92 12.38 -2.51 20.30
CA GLU A 92 11.14 -1.71 20.42
C GLU A 92 11.33 -0.21 20.15
N ARG A 93 12.54 0.29 20.43
CA ARG A 93 12.89 1.71 20.37
C ARG A 93 14.05 1.99 19.42
N SER A 94 14.64 0.98 18.81
CA SER A 94 15.70 1.20 17.84
C SER A 94 15.75 0.14 16.76
N LEU A 95 16.28 0.53 15.62
CA LEU A 95 16.66 -0.37 14.55
C LEU A 95 18.15 -0.16 14.33
N ASP A 96 18.92 -1.21 14.60
CA ASP A 96 20.38 -1.17 14.62
C ASP A 96 20.85 -1.96 13.39
N CYS A 97 21.55 -1.30 12.47
CA CYS A 97 22.08 -1.90 11.25
C CYS A 97 23.60 -1.94 11.30
N VAL A 98 24.19 -3.07 10.90
CA VAL A 98 25.64 -3.23 10.76
C VAL A 98 25.96 -3.65 9.33
N THR A 99 26.84 -2.92 8.64
CA THR A 99 27.28 -3.24 7.27
C THR A 99 28.46 -4.20 7.26
N SER A 100 28.74 -4.82 6.11
CA SER A 100 29.96 -5.59 5.86
C SER A 100 31.25 -4.81 6.17
N ASN A 101 31.23 -3.48 6.02
CA ASN A 101 32.35 -2.59 6.33
C ASN A 101 32.43 -2.20 7.82
N ARG A 102 31.67 -2.89 8.69
CA ARG A 102 31.58 -2.66 10.15
C ARG A 102 31.04 -1.28 10.55
N GLU A 103 30.30 -0.61 9.66
CA GLU A 103 29.62 0.64 10.02
C GLU A 103 28.32 0.33 10.78
N LEU A 104 28.11 1.02 11.91
CA LEU A 104 26.91 0.90 12.72
C LEU A 104 25.97 2.08 12.48
N PHE A 105 24.73 1.78 12.09
CA PHE A 105 23.67 2.77 11.96
C PHE A 105 22.55 2.47 12.95
N LYS A 106 22.30 3.40 13.86
CA LYS A 106 21.19 3.32 14.80
C LYS A 106 20.07 4.27 14.40
N TYR A 107 18.87 3.72 14.24
CA TYR A 107 17.65 4.46 13.95
C TYR A 107 16.78 4.50 15.20
N ASN A 108 16.44 5.70 15.66
CA ASN A 108 15.57 5.88 16.82
C ASN A 108 14.10 5.65 16.44
N LEU A 109 13.45 4.69 17.11
CA LEU A 109 12.03 4.35 16.97
C LEU A 109 11.20 4.75 18.19
N SER A 110 11.76 5.50 19.15
CA SER A 110 11.05 5.90 20.38
C SER A 110 9.75 6.67 20.13
N GLU A 111 9.69 7.44 19.03
CA GLU A 111 8.46 8.12 18.61
C GLU A 111 7.34 7.12 18.25
N LEU A 112 7.67 5.93 17.77
CA LEU A 112 6.71 4.86 17.49
C LEU A 112 6.09 4.35 18.79
N SER A 113 6.91 4.06 19.80
CA SER A 113 6.44 3.62 21.12
C SER A 113 5.57 4.70 21.78
N ARG A 114 6.00 5.96 21.71
CA ARG A 114 5.22 7.12 22.20
C ARG A 114 3.88 7.24 21.48
N LEU A 115 3.88 7.08 20.15
CA LEU A 115 2.66 7.12 19.33
C LEU A 115 1.67 6.03 19.78
N HIS A 116 2.12 4.78 19.91
CA HIS A 116 1.30 3.67 20.37
C HIS A 116 0.68 3.94 21.74
N HIS A 117 1.49 4.42 22.68
CA HIS A 117 1.01 4.76 24.03
C HIS A 117 -0.07 5.85 24.00
N VAL A 118 0.15 6.94 23.25
CA VAL A 118 -0.81 8.05 23.14
C VAL A 118 -2.14 7.58 22.53
N TYR A 119 -2.09 6.74 21.49
CA TYR A 119 -3.31 6.24 20.84
C TYR A 119 -4.03 5.17 21.68
N PHE A 120 -3.29 4.35 22.41
CA PHE A 120 -3.83 3.44 23.40
C PHE A 120 -4.64 4.21 24.46
N GLU A 121 -4.05 5.25 25.06
CA GLU A 121 -4.74 6.07 26.06
C GLU A 121 -5.97 6.80 25.48
N LYS A 122 -5.90 7.29 24.24
CA LYS A 122 -7.07 7.85 23.55
C LYS A 122 -8.19 6.82 23.39
N ARG A 123 -7.88 5.60 22.94
CA ARG A 123 -8.88 4.51 22.81
C ARG A 123 -9.47 4.13 24.15
N ARG A 124 -8.65 4.01 25.20
CA ARG A 124 -9.07 3.70 26.56
C ARG A 124 -10.03 4.77 27.11
N LYS A 125 -9.77 6.05 26.86
CA LYS A 125 -10.68 7.16 27.22
C LYS A 125 -12.02 7.08 26.48
N ILE A 126 -12.00 6.74 25.18
CA ILE A 126 -13.21 6.56 24.37
C ILE A 126 -14.06 5.40 24.90
N GLN A 127 -13.42 4.27 25.19
CA GLN A 127 -14.08 3.08 25.77
C GLN A 127 -14.78 3.43 27.08
N ARG A 128 -14.09 4.12 28.00
CA ARG A 128 -14.67 4.57 29.27
C ARG A 128 -15.84 5.54 29.08
N LYS A 129 -15.74 6.49 28.16
CA LYS A 129 -16.77 7.52 27.98
C LYS A 129 -18.02 7.03 27.24
N PHE A 130 -17.87 6.10 26.30
CA PHE A 130 -18.93 5.67 25.40
C PHE A 130 -19.30 4.19 25.56
N TRP A 131 -19.05 3.59 26.73
CA TRP A 131 -19.32 2.18 26.99
C TRP A 131 -20.79 1.79 26.71
N GLY A 132 -21.74 2.68 26.99
CA GLY A 132 -23.18 2.46 26.75
C GLY A 132 -23.65 2.78 25.33
N ASP A 133 -22.89 3.54 24.53
CA ASP A 133 -23.25 3.85 23.14
C ASP A 133 -22.36 3.08 22.18
N ARG A 134 -22.75 1.84 21.89
CA ARG A 134 -21.98 0.90 21.06
C ARG A 134 -21.71 1.46 19.66
N ARG A 135 -22.65 2.23 19.08
CA ARG A 135 -22.49 2.82 17.75
C ARG A 135 -21.40 3.89 17.74
N LYS A 136 -21.44 4.84 18.69
CA LYS A 136 -20.40 5.88 18.80
C LYS A 136 -19.05 5.28 19.19
N LEU A 137 -19.03 4.31 20.10
CA LEU A 137 -17.82 3.60 20.53
C LEU A 137 -17.10 2.96 19.34
N GLN A 138 -17.80 2.14 18.55
CA GLN A 138 -17.20 1.47 17.38
C GLN A 138 -16.67 2.47 16.36
N LYS A 139 -17.45 3.52 16.05
CA LYS A 139 -17.04 4.56 15.09
C LYS A 139 -15.76 5.28 15.55
N LEU A 140 -15.69 5.66 16.83
CA LEU A 140 -14.53 6.37 17.37
C LEU A 140 -13.32 5.45 17.50
N GLN A 141 -13.49 4.21 17.97
CA GLN A 141 -12.38 3.26 18.01
C GLN A 141 -11.79 3.02 16.62
N ALA A 142 -12.63 2.76 15.61
CA ALA A 142 -12.17 2.58 14.23
C ALA A 142 -11.42 3.81 13.71
N LYS A 143 -11.95 5.02 13.95
CA LYS A 143 -11.31 6.28 13.57
C LYS A 143 -9.91 6.44 14.17
N TYR A 144 -9.75 6.16 15.47
CA TYR A 144 -8.45 6.34 16.14
C TYR A 144 -7.47 5.20 15.84
N SER A 145 -7.93 3.97 15.63
CA SER A 145 -7.08 2.88 15.16
C SER A 145 -6.56 3.13 13.73
N ALA A 146 -7.41 3.64 12.82
CA ALA A 146 -6.96 4.01 11.48
C ALA A 146 -5.93 5.14 11.50
N ARG A 147 -6.12 6.15 12.36
CA ARG A 147 -5.18 7.27 12.52
C ARG A 147 -3.83 6.85 13.08
N GLU A 148 -3.82 5.95 14.07
CA GLU A 148 -2.57 5.36 14.58
C GLU A 148 -1.85 4.62 13.45
N LYS A 149 -2.55 3.70 12.77
CA LYS A 149 -2.00 2.91 11.67
C LYS A 149 -1.34 3.79 10.60
N HIS A 150 -2.04 4.81 10.11
CA HIS A 150 -1.48 5.70 9.09
C HIS A 150 -0.23 6.44 9.56
N ARG A 151 -0.17 6.85 10.85
CA ARG A 151 1.01 7.52 11.40
C ARG A 151 2.18 6.56 11.60
N THR A 152 1.91 5.35 12.07
CA THR A 152 2.89 4.26 12.19
C THR A 152 3.49 3.95 10.82
N GLU A 153 2.65 3.76 9.79
CA GLU A 153 3.08 3.50 8.41
C GLU A 153 3.94 4.63 7.87
N GLN A 154 3.55 5.89 8.09
CA GLN A 154 4.32 7.05 7.66
C GLN A 154 5.70 7.10 8.33
N LEU A 155 5.78 6.86 9.64
CA LEU A 155 7.03 6.86 10.39
C LEU A 155 7.95 5.73 9.92
N MET A 156 7.41 4.52 9.77
CA MET A 156 8.16 3.37 9.28
C MET A 156 8.67 3.57 7.85
N HIS A 157 7.86 4.18 6.97
CA HIS A 157 8.30 4.54 5.63
C HIS A 157 9.47 5.53 5.65
N GLN A 158 9.45 6.54 6.53
CA GLN A 158 10.55 7.47 6.69
C GLN A 158 11.82 6.78 7.21
N VAL A 159 11.70 5.86 8.16
CA VAL A 159 12.83 5.08 8.67
C VAL A 159 13.42 4.22 7.57
N SER A 160 12.60 3.42 6.88
CA SER A 160 13.02 2.58 5.76
C SER A 160 13.73 3.39 4.66
N LYS A 161 13.19 4.55 4.28
CA LYS A 161 13.82 5.45 3.30
C LYS A 161 15.17 5.98 3.79
N LYS A 162 15.33 6.27 5.09
CA LYS A 162 16.61 6.69 5.68
C LYS A 162 17.59 5.52 5.81
N SER A 163 17.11 4.31 6.05
CA SER A 163 17.92 3.08 6.10
C SER A 163 18.54 2.72 4.75
N LEU A 164 17.79 2.90 3.66
CA LEU A 164 18.29 2.62 2.31
C LEU A 164 19.25 3.70 1.78
N LYS A 165 19.12 4.96 2.20
CA LYS A 165 19.93 6.08 1.66
C LYS A 165 21.34 6.19 2.21
N LYS A 166 21.59 5.71 3.44
CA LYS A 166 22.93 5.80 4.07
C LYS A 166 23.99 4.88 3.45
N PRO A 167 23.73 3.59 3.19
CA PRO A 167 24.76 2.69 2.63
C PRO A 167 25.23 3.09 1.23
N ASN A 168 24.43 3.84 0.45
CA ASN A 168 24.81 4.28 -0.90
C ASN A 168 25.82 5.44 -0.95
N LYS A 169 26.19 6.04 0.20
CA LYS A 169 27.16 7.15 0.21
C LYS A 169 28.63 6.72 0.28
N GLY A 170 28.90 5.44 0.51
CA GLY A 170 30.27 4.89 0.57
C GLY A 170 30.73 4.18 -0.71
N ALA A 171 29.94 4.21 -1.79
CA ALA A 171 30.26 3.58 -3.08
C ALA A 171 30.67 4.61 -4.16
N SER A 172 31.20 5.75 -3.74
CA SER A 172 31.60 6.86 -4.61
C SER A 172 32.91 7.47 -4.12
N GLU A 173 33.90 6.63 -3.81
CA GLU A 173 35.31 6.99 -3.68
C GLU A 173 36.16 5.86 -4.27
#